data_AF-A0A965Y553-F1
#
_entry.id   AF-A0A965Y553-F1
#
_cell.length_a   1.000
_cell.length_b   1.000
_cell.length_c   1.000
_cell.angle_alpha   90.00
_cell.angle_beta   90.00
_cell.angle_gamma   90.00
#
_symmetry.space_group_name_H-M   'P 1'
#
loop_
_entity.id
_entity.type
_entity.pdbx_description
1 polymer ?
#
loop_
_entity_poly.entity_id
_entity_poly.type
_entity_poly.pdbx_seq_one_letter_code
_entity_poly.pdbx_strand_id
1 'polypeptide(L)'
;MYQRVNFSDFRQAFHNHDRGNQFSYEGLKALFDYLEEQEQDTGEMELDVIALCCDYVEYKDFQEFKEDYPSIDSMDQLRDETTVIEFKDGFLIEAF
;
A
#
# COMPACT_ATOMS: atom_id res chain seq x y z
N MET A 1 -7.37 -17.49 18.86
CA MET A 1 -8.39 -16.44 18.79
C MET A 1 -7.77 -15.34 17.96
N TYR A 2 -8.13 -15.27 16.67
CA TYR A 2 -7.63 -14.22 15.79
C TYR A 2 -8.46 -12.97 16.07
N GLN A 3 -7.79 -11.88 16.44
CA GLN A 3 -8.42 -10.60 16.69
C GLN A 3 -8.39 -9.83 15.37
N ARG A 4 -9.54 -9.27 14.96
CA ARG A 4 -9.57 -8.33 13.83
C ARG A 4 -8.64 -7.17 14.12
N VAL A 5 -7.67 -6.97 13.25
CA VAL A 5 -6.71 -5.87 13.31
C VAL A 5 -7.47 -4.62 12.88
N ASN A 6 -7.58 -3.62 13.76
CA ASN A 6 -8.07 -2.31 13.33
C ASN A 6 -6.92 -1.47 12.77
N PHE A 7 -7.24 -0.33 12.16
CA PHE A 7 -6.23 0.57 11.60
C PHE A 7 -5.14 1.02 12.59
N SER A 8 -5.48 1.20 13.88
CA SER A 8 -4.49 1.56 14.90
C SER A 8 -3.51 0.42 15.16
N ASP A 9 -4.00 -0.83 15.21
CA ASP A 9 -3.18 -2.02 15.37
C ASP A 9 -2.28 -2.23 14.14
N PHE A 10 -2.85 -2.04 12.93
CA PHE A 10 -2.12 -2.09 11.67
C PHE A 10 -0.95 -1.10 11.66
N ARG A 11 -1.22 0.19 11.91
CA ARG A 11 -0.18 1.22 11.99
C ARG A 11 0.86 0.91 13.08
N GLN A 12 0.42 0.42 14.24
CA GLN A 12 1.35 0.05 15.31
C GLN A 12 2.27 -1.11 14.91
N ALA A 13 1.81 -2.06 14.11
CA ALA A 13 2.65 -3.14 13.60
C ALA A 13 3.83 -2.60 12.77
N PHE A 14 3.63 -1.60 11.92
CA PHE A 14 4.74 -0.96 11.19
C PHE A 14 5.77 -0.33 12.13
N HIS A 15 5.32 0.38 13.17
CA HIS A 15 6.21 0.94 14.18
C HIS A 15 6.98 -0.13 14.96
N ASN A 16 6.35 -1.26 15.28
CA ASN A 16 6.99 -2.36 16.01
C ASN A 16 8.11 -3.06 15.21
N HIS A 17 8.09 -2.91 13.89
CA HIS A 17 9.08 -3.48 12.97
C HIS A 17 10.06 -2.42 12.42
N ASP A 18 10.15 -1.24 13.05
CA ASP A 18 11.00 -0.11 12.62
C ASP A 18 10.68 0.43 11.21
N ARG A 19 9.44 0.20 10.73
CA ARG A 19 8.93 0.63 9.41
C ARG A 19 7.82 1.68 9.49
N GLY A 20 7.68 2.32 10.65
CA GLY A 20 6.60 3.30 10.89
C GLY A 20 6.64 4.57 10.03
N ASN A 21 7.71 4.78 9.27
CA ASN A 21 7.85 5.89 8.33
C ASN A 21 7.92 5.41 6.86
N GLN A 22 7.65 4.12 6.59
CA GLN A 22 7.70 3.57 5.23
C GLN A 22 6.64 4.21 4.33
N PHE A 23 5.46 4.46 4.90
CA PHE A 23 4.29 5.01 4.23
C PHE A 23 3.79 6.22 5.02
N SER A 24 3.15 7.16 4.34
CA SER A 24 2.45 8.26 4.99
C SER A 24 1.22 7.75 5.75
N TYR A 25 0.63 8.61 6.59
CA TYR A 25 -0.59 8.25 7.30
C TYR A 25 -1.74 7.94 6.33
N GLU A 26 -1.91 8.76 5.30
CA GLU A 26 -2.95 8.56 4.28
C GLU A 26 -2.64 7.32 3.42
N GLY A 27 -1.36 7.07 3.10
CA GLY A 27 -0.93 5.85 2.43
C GLY A 27 -1.22 4.59 3.24
N LEU A 28 -0.87 4.55 4.54
CA LEU A 28 -1.22 3.44 5.43
C LEU A 28 -2.73 3.21 5.51
N LYS A 29 -3.50 4.31 5.54
CA LYS A 29 -4.97 4.23 5.62
C LYS A 29 -5.56 3.63 4.35
N ALA A 30 -5.08 4.08 3.19
CA ALA A 30 -5.51 3.56 1.89
C ALA A 30 -5.12 2.09 1.71
N LEU A 31 -3.90 1.71 2.09
CA LEU A 31 -3.45 0.31 2.05
C LEU A 31 -4.29 -0.57 2.97
N PHE A 32 -4.59 -0.12 4.20
CA PHE A 32 -5.44 -0.86 5.12
C PHE A 32 -6.85 -1.08 4.56
N ASP A 33 -7.47 -0.02 4.01
CA ASP A 33 -8.81 -0.12 3.44
C ASP A 33 -8.83 -1.06 2.21
N TYR A 34 -7.81 -1.02 1.36
CA TYR A 34 -7.63 -1.97 0.25
C TYR A 34 -7.50 -3.43 0.72
N LEU A 35 -6.68 -3.69 1.75
CA LEU A 35 -6.49 -5.04 2.28
C LEU A 35 -7.77 -5.59 2.94
N GLU A 36 -8.52 -4.76 3.66
CA GLU A 36 -9.81 -5.15 4.24
C GLU A 36 -10.87 -5.50 3.18
N GLU A 37 -10.85 -4.82 2.03
CA GLU A 37 -11.69 -5.18 0.88
C GLU A 37 -11.27 -6.54 0.29
N GLN A 38 -9.96 -6.78 0.12
CA GLN A 38 -9.44 -8.06 -0.36
C GLN A 38 -9.72 -9.23 0.61
N GLU A 39 -9.67 -8.99 1.92
CA GLU A 39 -10.00 -10.00 2.94
C GLU A 39 -11.46 -10.44 2.86
N GLN A 40 -12.38 -9.53 2.52
CA GLN A 40 -13.80 -9.85 2.38
C GLN A 40 -14.05 -10.87 1.25
N ASP A 41 -13.25 -10.82 0.19
CA ASP A 41 -13.38 -11.70 -0.97
C ASP A 41 -12.56 -12.99 -0.83
N THR A 42 -11.40 -12.94 -0.18
CA THR A 42 -10.43 -14.07 -0.13
C THR A 42 -10.40 -14.82 1.21
N GLY A 43 -10.98 -14.24 2.26
CA GLY A 43 -10.93 -14.76 3.63
C GLY A 43 -9.80 -14.14 4.46
N GLU A 44 -9.70 -14.55 5.72
CA GLU A 44 -8.75 -13.99 6.69
C GLU A 44 -7.29 -14.02 6.18
N MET A 45 -6.61 -12.87 6.23
CA MET A 45 -5.21 -12.72 5.84
C MET A 45 -4.31 -12.50 7.06
N GLU A 46 -3.08 -13.03 7.03
CA GLU A 46 -2.07 -12.72 8.04
C GLU A 46 -1.37 -11.40 7.73
N LEU A 47 -1.26 -10.52 8.73
CA LEU A 47 -0.56 -9.24 8.60
C LEU A 47 0.96 -9.47 8.60
N ASP A 48 1.59 -9.35 7.43
CA ASP A 48 3.05 -9.29 7.29
C ASP A 48 3.49 -7.90 6.82
N VAL A 49 3.90 -7.06 7.77
CA VAL A 49 4.37 -5.70 7.47
C VAL A 49 5.67 -5.67 6.66
N ILE A 50 6.49 -6.73 6.73
CA ILE A 50 7.74 -6.79 5.96
C ILE A 50 7.41 -7.04 4.50
N ALA A 51 6.53 -7.99 4.22
CA ALA A 51 6.03 -8.27 2.87
C ALA A 51 5.35 -7.03 2.30
N LEU A 52 4.42 -6.40 3.02
CA LEU A 52 3.73 -5.19 2.54
C LEU A 52 4.69 -4.04 2.20
N CYS A 53 5.80 -3.88 2.92
CA CYS A 53 6.80 -2.86 2.59
C CYS A 53 7.71 -3.23 1.42
N CYS A 54 7.76 -4.50 1.03
CA CYS A 54 8.44 -4.95 -0.18
C CYS A 54 7.49 -4.90 -1.38
N ASP A 55 6.23 -5.22 -1.17
CA ASP A 55 5.22 -5.35 -2.21
C ASP A 55 4.61 -4.01 -2.59
N TYR A 56 4.54 -3.02 -1.68
CA TYR A 56 3.95 -1.71 -1.98
C TYR A 56 4.96 -0.57 -1.88
N VAL A 57 4.84 0.37 -2.82
CA VAL A 57 5.63 1.61 -2.85
C VAL A 57 4.69 2.80 -2.98
N GLU A 58 4.92 3.83 -2.16
CA GLU A 58 4.15 5.07 -2.16
C GLU A 58 4.84 6.14 -3.00
N TYR A 59 4.06 6.80 -3.85
CA TYR A 59 4.47 7.94 -4.65
C TYR A 59 3.54 9.12 -4.38
N LYS A 60 4.10 10.32 -4.25
CA LYS A 60 3.34 11.56 -4.08
C LYS A 60 2.61 11.97 -5.35
N ASP A 61 3.23 11.75 -6.51
CA ASP A 61 2.66 12.07 -7.80
C ASP A 61 3.31 11.25 -8.93
N PHE A 62 2.73 11.36 -10.13
CA PHE A 62 3.22 10.63 -11.30
C PHE A 62 4.62 11.07 -11.73
N GLN A 63 5.08 12.28 -11.36
CA GLN A 63 6.43 12.73 -11.71
C GLN A 63 7.47 11.97 -10.88
N GLU A 64 7.24 11.81 -9.58
CA GLU A 64 8.10 10.99 -8.70
C GLU A 64 8.15 9.53 -9.17
N PHE A 65 6.99 8.95 -9.51
CA PHE A 65 6.90 7.60 -10.06
C PHE A 65 7.73 7.40 -11.34
N LYS A 66 7.75 8.40 -12.24
CA LYS A 66 8.53 8.34 -13.50
C LYS A 66 10.04 8.29 -13.29
N GLU A 67 10.55 8.68 -12.11
CA GLU A 67 11.98 8.56 -11.79
C GLU A 67 12.41 7.09 -11.69
N ASP A 68 11.55 6.25 -11.12
CA ASP A 68 11.77 4.80 -10.98
C ASP A 68 11.35 4.03 -12.24
N TYR A 69 10.22 4.42 -12.86
CA TYR A 69 9.61 3.73 -14.00
C TYR A 69 9.43 4.65 -15.21
N PRO A 70 10.52 5.04 -15.90
CA PRO A 70 10.45 5.98 -17.01
C PRO A 70 9.76 5.44 -18.26
N SER A 71 9.47 4.13 -18.34
CA SER A 71 8.82 3.48 -19.48
C SER A 71 7.28 3.53 -19.47
N ILE A 72 6.66 3.85 -18.33
CA ILE A 72 5.20 3.93 -18.21
C ILE A 72 4.79 5.38 -18.45
N ASP A 73 3.97 5.67 -19.45
CA ASP A 73 3.72 7.04 -19.93
C ASP A 73 2.40 7.66 -19.47
N SER A 74 1.51 6.86 -18.87
CA SER A 74 0.23 7.36 -18.32
C SER A 74 -0.23 6.56 -17.11
N MET A 75 -1.11 7.16 -16.31
CA MET A 75 -1.82 6.46 -15.22
C MET A 75 -2.67 5.30 -15.74
N ASP A 76 -3.20 5.40 -16.96
CA ASP A 76 -3.99 4.31 -17.55
C ASP A 76 -3.09 3.10 -17.84
N GLN A 77 -1.91 3.32 -18.42
CA GLN A 77 -0.93 2.25 -18.62
C GLN A 77 -0.48 1.66 -17.28
N LEU A 78 -0.26 2.51 -16.26
CA LEU A 78 0.12 2.03 -14.93
C LEU A 78 -0.92 1.07 -14.35
N ARG A 79 -2.21 1.42 -14.45
CA ARG A 79 -3.32 0.60 -13.96
C ARG A 79 -3.52 -0.69 -14.75
N ASP A 80 -3.09 -0.74 -16.01
CA ASP A 80 -3.10 -1.97 -16.82
C ASP A 80 -1.96 -2.93 -16.41
N GLU A 81 -0.87 -2.41 -15.83
CA GLU A 81 0.29 -3.19 -15.41
C GLU A 81 0.20 -3.63 -13.94
N THR A 82 -0.24 -2.76 -13.02
CA THR A 82 -0.33 -3.03 -11.57
C THR A 82 -1.57 -2.46 -10.90
N THR A 83 -1.80 -2.93 -9.68
CA THR A 83 -2.71 -2.34 -8.72
C THR A 83 -2.24 -0.93 -8.34
N VAL A 84 -3.13 0.05 -8.49
CA VAL A 84 -2.92 1.43 -8.05
C VAL A 84 -3.94 1.78 -6.97
N ILE A 85 -3.46 2.17 -5.79
CA ILE A 85 -4.28 2.55 -4.65
C ILE A 85 -4.16 4.07 -4.45
N GLU A 86 -5.16 4.83 -4.90
CA GLU A 86 -5.13 6.29 -4.85
C GLU A 86 -5.63 6.84 -3.50
N PHE A 87 -4.99 7.89 -3.02
CA PHE A 87 -5.40 8.64 -1.84
C PHE A 87 -5.19 10.14 -2.03
N LYS A 88 -5.57 10.94 -1.03
CA LYS A 88 -5.66 12.41 -1.15
C LYS A 88 -4.38 13.09 -1.64
N ASP A 89 -3.22 12.59 -1.20
CA ASP A 89 -1.92 13.25 -1.37
C ASP A 89 -0.89 12.36 -2.11
N GLY A 90 -1.35 11.32 -2.81
CA GLY A 90 -0.50 10.38 -3.54
C GLY A 90 -1.19 9.09 -3.95
N PHE A 91 -0.42 8.09 -4.31
CA PHE A 91 -0.90 6.74 -4.59
C PHE A 91 0.15 5.69 -4.21
N LEU A 92 -0.32 4.48 -3.92
CA LEU A 92 0.55 3.31 -3.82
C LEU A 92 0.44 2.47 -5.09
N ILE A 93 1.52 1.79 -5.43
CA ILE A 93 1.52 0.71 -6.41
C ILE A 93 1.98 -0.58 -5.77
N GLU A 94 1.51 -1.71 -6.31
CA GLU A 94 2.16 -2.99 -6.07
C GLU A 94 3.41 -3.09 -6.97
N ALA A 95 4.58 -3.21 -6.37
CA ALA A 95 5.87 -3.27 -7.03
C ALA A 95 6.07 -4.61 -7.76
N PHE A 96 6.79 -4.56 -8.89
CA PHE A 96 7.05 -5.70 -9.78
C PHE A 96 8.42 -6.35 -9.57
#